data_AF-A0AAV2S987-F1
#
_entry.id   AF-A0AAV2S987-F1
#
_cell.length_a   1.000
_cell.length_b   1.000
_cell.length_c   1.000
_cell.angle_alpha   90.00
_cell.angle_beta   90.00
_cell.angle_gamma   90.00
#
_symmetry.space_group_name_H-M   'P 1'
#
loop_
_entity.id
_entity.type
_entity.pdbx_description
1 polymer ?
#
loop_
_entity_poly.entity_id
_entity_poly.type
_entity_poly.pdbx_seq_one_letter_code
_entity_poly.pdbx_strand_id
1 'polypeptide(L)'
;TTKKEIIYIESGSSWDKEDADECIRLNCDDGNVTETPYPHCCLYQNKYVKDGFVRTVKCKQYKCKNGNIEISNDPKCCLDESGLEIVHGTKGDGQCLKIICTNGEAKQEIRQDCCKYNGEYFMDGFIRTDNCNLYTCVKGIFEQEI
;
A
#
# COMPACT_ATOMS: atom_id res chain seq x y z
N THR A 1 -19.90 23.08 23.23
CA THR A 1 -19.74 22.41 24.53
C THR A 1 -19.93 20.93 24.33
N THR A 2 -18.85 20.15 24.29
CA THR A 2 -18.93 18.69 24.14
C THR A 2 -19.38 18.10 25.47
N LYS A 3 -20.60 17.55 25.53
CA LYS A 3 -21.05 16.79 26.71
C LYS A 3 -20.16 15.56 26.80
N LYS A 4 -19.38 15.45 27.89
CA LYS A 4 -18.77 14.18 28.28
C LYS A 4 -19.83 13.41 29.06
N GLU A 5 -20.32 12.32 28.50
CA GLU A 5 -21.08 11.35 29.28
C GLU A 5 -20.11 10.57 30.17
N ILE A 6 -20.44 10.50 31.47
CA ILE A 6 -19.76 9.62 32.40
C ILE A 6 -20.49 8.28 32.31
N ILE A 7 -19.80 7.28 31.78
CA ILE A 7 -20.30 5.91 31.74
C ILE A 7 -19.80 5.21 33.00
N TYR A 8 -20.74 4.71 33.82
CA TYR A 8 -20.42 3.89 34.98
C TYR A 8 -20.29 2.43 34.53
N ILE A 9 -19.14 1.82 34.80
CA ILE A 9 -18.87 0.41 34.48
C ILE A 9 -18.76 -0.35 35.80
N GLU A 10 -19.55 -1.42 35.95
CA GLU A 10 -19.56 -2.23 37.16
C GLU A 10 -18.26 -3.05 37.29
N SER A 11 -17.78 -3.24 38.53
CA SER A 11 -16.66 -4.15 38.82
C SER A 11 -17.01 -5.58 38.36
N GLY A 12 -16.05 -6.28 37.74
CA GLY A 12 -16.26 -7.58 37.09
C GLY A 12 -16.81 -7.50 35.66
N SER A 13 -17.07 -6.30 35.13
CA SER A 13 -17.51 -6.13 33.75
C SER A 13 -16.35 -6.29 32.77
N SER A 14 -16.69 -6.73 31.56
CA SER A 14 -15.74 -6.81 30.47
C SER A 14 -16.39 -6.46 29.14
N TRP A 15 -15.65 -5.78 28.26
CA TRP A 15 -16.16 -5.36 26.95
C TRP A 15 -15.04 -5.33 25.92
N ASP A 16 -15.43 -5.38 24.65
CA ASP A 16 -14.50 -5.19 23.54
C ASP A 16 -14.16 -3.71 23.40
N LYS A 17 -12.90 -3.42 23.10
CA LYS A 17 -12.53 -2.06 22.70
C LYS A 17 -13.11 -1.79 21.31
N GLU A 18 -13.83 -0.69 21.16
CA GLU A 18 -14.45 -0.25 19.90
C GLU A 18 -13.41 0.28 18.90
N ASP A 19 -12.39 -0.52 18.60
CA ASP A 19 -11.51 -0.30 17.45
C ASP A 19 -11.59 -1.56 16.59
N ALA A 20 -12.04 -1.41 15.34
CA ALA A 20 -12.39 -2.56 14.48
C ALA A 20 -11.21 -3.54 14.29
N ASP A 21 -9.99 -3.04 14.41
CA ASP A 21 -8.74 -3.79 14.24
C ASP A 21 -8.12 -4.27 15.55
N GLU A 22 -8.60 -3.80 16.72
CA GLU A 22 -8.03 -4.19 18.01
C GLU A 22 -8.65 -5.49 18.53
N CYS A 23 -7.78 -6.37 19.01
CA CYS A 23 -8.10 -7.72 19.46
C CYS A 23 -7.86 -7.81 20.98
N ILE A 24 -8.54 -6.96 21.73
CA ILE A 24 -8.41 -6.90 23.18
C ILE A 24 -9.77 -6.84 23.86
N ARG A 25 -9.84 -7.52 25.01
CA ARG A 25 -10.92 -7.40 25.98
C ARG A 25 -10.45 -6.48 27.09
N LEU A 26 -11.26 -5.49 27.41
CA LEU A 26 -11.09 -4.65 28.59
C LEU A 26 -11.82 -5.30 29.76
N ASN A 27 -11.16 -5.40 30.92
CA ASN A 27 -11.78 -5.87 32.16
C ASN A 27 -11.68 -4.77 33.21
N CYS A 28 -12.77 -4.49 33.93
CA CYS A 28 -12.79 -3.55 35.05
C CYS A 28 -12.88 -4.34 36.35
N ASP A 29 -11.83 -4.33 37.16
CA ASP A 29 -11.82 -4.96 38.48
C ASP A 29 -11.40 -3.94 39.53
N ASP A 30 -12.28 -3.70 40.50
CA ASP A 30 -12.10 -2.77 41.62
C ASP A 30 -11.64 -1.37 41.19
N GLY A 31 -12.23 -0.86 40.10
CA GLY A 31 -11.93 0.46 39.54
C GLY A 31 -10.66 0.52 38.70
N ASN A 32 -9.98 -0.61 38.46
CA ASN A 32 -8.83 -0.72 37.57
C ASN A 32 -9.24 -1.36 36.24
N VAL A 33 -8.90 -0.69 35.13
CA VAL A 33 -9.10 -1.26 33.80
C VAL A 33 -7.82 -1.98 33.38
N THR A 34 -7.95 -3.25 32.99
CA THR A 34 -6.87 -4.06 32.41
C THR A 34 -7.20 -4.45 30.99
N GLU A 35 -6.17 -4.58 30.14
CA GLU A 35 -6.32 -5.06 28.76
C GLU A 35 -5.84 -6.51 28.67
N THR A 36 -6.68 -7.41 28.15
CA THR A 36 -6.35 -8.81 27.92
C THR A 36 -6.55 -9.16 26.45
N PRO A 37 -5.50 -9.59 25.72
CA PRO A 37 -5.66 -9.99 24.33
C PRO A 37 -6.47 -11.30 24.24
N TYR A 38 -7.32 -11.41 23.21
CA TYR A 38 -7.99 -12.69 22.92
C TYR A 38 -6.98 -13.76 22.47
N PRO A 39 -7.33 -15.05 22.60
CA PRO A 39 -6.61 -16.11 21.93
C PRO A 39 -6.49 -15.82 20.43
N HIS A 40 -5.31 -16.06 19.85
CA HIS A 40 -4.99 -15.83 18.43
C HIS A 40 -4.75 -14.37 18.00
N CYS A 41 -4.82 -13.39 18.90
CA CYS A 41 -4.37 -12.04 18.57
C CYS A 41 -2.84 -11.98 18.42
N CYS A 42 -2.37 -11.13 17.50
CA CYS A 42 -0.94 -10.91 17.30
C CYS A 42 -0.53 -9.53 17.78
N LEU A 43 0.68 -9.39 18.32
CA LEU A 43 1.25 -8.08 18.66
C LEU A 43 1.95 -7.47 17.44
N TYR A 44 1.43 -6.35 16.94
CA TYR A 44 2.01 -5.57 15.83
C TYR A 44 2.12 -4.09 16.21
N GLN A 45 3.33 -3.54 16.19
CA GLN A 45 3.60 -2.12 16.50
C GLN A 45 2.90 -1.64 17.80
N ASN A 46 3.03 -2.42 18.88
CA ASN A 46 2.41 -2.17 20.19
C ASN A 46 0.87 -2.18 20.22
N LYS A 47 0.22 -2.77 19.20
CA LYS A 47 -1.22 -3.03 19.19
C LYS A 47 -1.50 -4.52 19.00
N TYR A 48 -2.50 -5.04 19.68
CA TYR A 48 -3.00 -6.39 19.43
C TYR A 48 -3.99 -6.37 18.28
N VAL A 49 -3.67 -7.08 17.21
CA VAL A 49 -4.48 -7.17 15.99
C VAL A 49 -5.15 -8.53 15.86
N LYS A 50 -6.30 -8.57 15.20
CA LYS A 50 -7.10 -9.79 15.01
C LYS A 50 -6.43 -10.78 14.06
N ASP A 51 -6.77 -12.06 14.22
CA ASP A 51 -6.43 -13.09 13.24
C ASP A 51 -6.92 -12.67 11.85
N GLY A 52 -6.10 -12.90 10.82
CA GLY A 52 -6.38 -12.46 9.47
C GLY A 52 -6.04 -11.00 9.18
N PHE A 53 -5.59 -10.21 10.16
CA PHE A 53 -5.02 -8.89 9.92
C PHE A 53 -3.89 -8.98 8.89
N VAL A 54 -3.93 -8.13 7.86
CA VAL A 54 -2.89 -8.01 6.84
C VAL A 54 -2.51 -6.55 6.70
N ARG A 55 -1.22 -6.25 6.80
CA ARG A 55 -0.70 -4.91 6.51
C ARG A 55 0.58 -5.01 5.70
N THR A 56 0.65 -4.20 4.64
CA THR A 56 1.87 -4.03 3.85
C THR A 56 2.59 -2.78 4.32
N VAL A 57 3.89 -2.91 4.61
CA VAL A 57 4.80 -1.78 4.79
C VAL A 57 5.98 -1.97 3.84
N LYS A 58 6.14 -1.03 2.90
CA LYS A 58 7.08 -1.18 1.77
C LYS A 58 6.80 -2.51 1.04
N CYS A 59 7.79 -3.40 0.99
CA CYS A 59 7.68 -4.70 0.33
C CYS A 59 7.53 -5.88 1.28
N LYS A 60 7.18 -5.62 2.54
CA LYS A 60 6.88 -6.64 3.53
C LYS A 60 5.40 -6.64 3.87
N GLN A 61 4.80 -7.82 3.78
CA GLN A 61 3.45 -8.08 4.24
C GLN A 61 3.53 -8.76 5.61
N TYR A 62 2.78 -8.20 6.56
CA TYR A 62 2.64 -8.71 7.92
C TYR A 62 1.24 -9.29 8.04
N LYS A 63 1.15 -10.59 8.30
CA LYS A 63 -0.13 -11.29 8.45
C LYS A 63 -0.24 -11.89 9.84
N CYS A 64 -1.29 -11.55 10.57
CA CYS A 64 -1.60 -12.24 11.82
C CYS A 64 -2.25 -13.59 11.52
N LYS A 65 -1.68 -14.66 12.06
CA LYS A 65 -2.22 -16.01 11.97
C LYS A 65 -1.98 -16.78 13.26
N ASN A 66 -3.06 -17.18 13.91
CA ASN A 66 -3.07 -17.97 15.15
C ASN A 66 -2.13 -17.39 16.23
N GLY A 67 -2.17 -16.08 16.44
CA GLY A 67 -1.37 -15.40 17.47
C GLY A 67 0.07 -15.09 17.08
N ASN A 68 0.48 -15.41 15.85
CA ASN A 68 1.82 -15.12 15.34
C ASN A 68 1.76 -14.17 14.12
N ILE A 69 2.68 -13.22 14.06
CA ILE A 69 2.89 -12.41 12.85
C ILE A 69 3.76 -13.22 11.89
N GLU A 70 3.17 -13.66 10.78
CA GLU A 70 3.88 -14.18 9.62
C GLU A 70 4.35 -12.99 8.76
N ILE A 71 5.62 -12.99 8.34
CA ILE A 71 6.20 -11.95 7.48
C ILE A 71 6.53 -12.59 6.13
N SER A 72 6.01 -11.99 5.06
CA SER A 72 6.32 -12.40 3.68
C SER A 72 6.63 -11.18 2.81
N ASN A 73 7.15 -11.42 1.60
CA ASN A 73 7.29 -10.36 0.62
C ASN A 73 5.91 -10.02 0.03
N ASP A 74 5.66 -8.73 -0.24
CA ASP A 74 4.46 -8.33 -0.97
C ASP A 74 4.58 -8.77 -2.44
N PRO A 75 3.60 -9.49 -3.00
CA PRO A 75 3.63 -9.91 -4.41
C PRO A 75 3.62 -8.75 -5.41
N LYS A 76 3.25 -7.54 -4.97
CA LYS A 76 3.35 -6.28 -5.73
C LYS A 76 4.70 -5.59 -5.56
N CYS A 77 5.69 -6.27 -5.00
CA CYS A 77 7.06 -5.81 -5.00
C CYS A 77 7.95 -6.75 -5.81
N CYS A 78 9.04 -6.19 -6.31
CA CYS A 78 10.05 -6.89 -7.06
C CYS A 78 11.44 -6.36 -6.68
N LEU A 79 12.49 -7.06 -7.08
CA LEU A 79 13.86 -6.59 -6.94
C LEU A 79 14.38 -6.13 -8.31
N ASP A 80 15.18 -5.07 -8.33
CA ASP A 80 15.98 -4.74 -9.51
C ASP A 80 17.22 -5.64 -9.62
N GLU A 81 18.01 -5.45 -10.68
CA GLU A 81 19.26 -6.20 -10.90
C GLU A 81 20.31 -5.98 -9.80
N SER A 82 20.19 -4.89 -9.03
CA SER A 82 21.06 -4.56 -7.88
C SER A 82 20.52 -5.07 -6.54
N GLY A 83 19.36 -5.73 -6.53
CA GLY A 83 18.69 -6.21 -5.32
C GLY A 83 17.93 -5.12 -4.53
N LEU A 84 17.66 -3.96 -5.13
CA LEU A 84 16.84 -2.91 -4.53
C LEU A 84 15.35 -3.24 -4.66
N GLU A 85 14.60 -3.03 -3.58
CA GLU A 85 13.15 -3.21 -3.57
C GLU A 85 12.45 -2.14 -4.42
N ILE A 86 11.72 -2.59 -5.45
CA ILE A 86 10.84 -1.77 -6.29
C ILE A 86 9.39 -2.07 -5.92
N VAL A 87 8.61 -1.01 -5.70
CA VAL A 87 7.15 -1.12 -5.52
C VAL A 87 6.47 -1.07 -6.89
N HIS A 88 5.44 -1.90 -7.09
CA HIS A 88 4.61 -1.83 -8.28
C HIS A 88 4.13 -0.40 -8.57
N GLY A 89 4.26 0.02 -9.82
CA GLY A 89 3.91 1.35 -10.30
C GLY A 89 5.02 2.39 -10.15
N THR A 90 6.20 2.01 -9.63
CA THR A 90 7.38 2.90 -9.61
C THR A 90 7.64 3.45 -11.01
N LYS A 91 7.78 4.78 -11.13
CA LYS A 91 8.12 5.42 -12.40
C LYS A 91 9.60 5.17 -12.71
N GLY A 92 9.89 4.66 -13.90
CA GLY A 92 11.25 4.54 -14.40
C GLY A 92 11.80 5.89 -14.88
N ASP A 93 13.08 5.89 -15.26
CA ASP A 93 13.73 7.04 -15.86
C ASP A 93 12.94 7.51 -17.10
N GLY A 94 12.67 8.81 -17.16
CA GLY A 94 11.94 9.45 -18.26
C GLY A 94 10.41 9.52 -18.11
N GLN A 95 9.85 9.19 -16.94
CA GLN A 95 8.41 9.28 -16.59
C GLN A 95 7.42 8.47 -17.46
N CYS A 96 7.84 7.98 -18.63
CA CYS A 96 7.02 7.23 -19.58
C CYS A 96 7.01 5.74 -19.34
N LEU A 97 7.95 5.24 -18.53
CA LEU A 97 7.99 3.85 -18.12
C LEU A 97 7.45 3.73 -16.70
N LYS A 98 6.61 2.73 -16.48
CA LYS A 98 6.18 2.27 -15.15
C LYS A 98 6.71 0.86 -14.95
N ILE A 99 7.18 0.57 -13.75
CA ILE A 99 7.61 -0.78 -13.37
C ILE A 99 6.41 -1.49 -12.78
N ILE A 100 6.04 -2.60 -13.40
CA ILE A 100 5.01 -3.52 -12.94
C ILE A 100 5.72 -4.67 -12.25
N CYS A 101 5.55 -4.74 -10.93
CA CYS A 101 5.99 -5.90 -10.16
C CYS A 101 4.86 -6.94 -10.10
N THR A 102 5.17 -8.21 -10.36
CA THR A 102 4.26 -9.34 -10.18
C THR A 102 5.04 -10.53 -9.67
N ASN A 103 4.69 -11.06 -8.49
CA ASN A 103 5.34 -12.22 -7.87
C ASN A 103 6.86 -12.10 -7.73
N GLY A 104 7.37 -10.90 -7.45
CA GLY A 104 8.81 -10.66 -7.33
C GLY A 104 9.52 -10.29 -8.63
N GLU A 105 8.87 -10.44 -9.78
CA GLU A 105 9.45 -10.11 -11.09
C GLU A 105 9.09 -8.69 -11.52
N ALA A 106 10.09 -7.95 -12.01
CA ALA A 106 9.92 -6.60 -12.53
C ALA A 106 9.74 -6.63 -14.06
N LYS A 107 8.69 -5.96 -14.55
CA LYS A 107 8.51 -5.70 -15.98
C LYS A 107 8.30 -4.21 -16.21
N GLN A 108 8.97 -3.65 -17.22
CA GLN A 108 8.71 -2.28 -17.65
C GLN A 108 7.53 -2.24 -18.62
N GLU A 109 6.62 -1.30 -18.40
CA GLU A 109 5.52 -0.98 -19.30
C GLU A 109 5.54 0.50 -19.64
N ILE A 110 5.22 0.83 -20.89
CA ILE A 110 5.04 2.21 -21.31
C ILE A 110 3.69 2.69 -20.78
N ARG A 111 3.63 3.90 -20.26
CA ARG A 111 2.35 4.53 -19.89
C ARG A 111 1.54 4.81 -21.14
N GLN A 112 0.22 4.68 -21.03
CA GLN A 112 -0.71 4.84 -22.16
C GLN A 112 -0.67 6.26 -22.76
N ASP A 113 -0.25 7.26 -21.99
CA ASP A 113 -0.14 8.64 -22.42
C ASP A 113 1.20 8.98 -23.08
N CYS A 114 2.14 8.03 -23.15
CA CYS A 114 3.45 8.26 -23.76
C CYS A 114 3.54 7.68 -25.18
N CYS A 115 4.13 8.46 -26.07
CA CYS A 115 4.35 8.07 -27.46
C CYS A 115 5.72 7.40 -27.60
N LYS A 116 5.82 6.39 -28.47
CA LYS A 116 7.09 5.76 -28.86
C LYS A 116 7.46 6.21 -30.27
N TYR A 117 8.67 6.74 -30.45
CA TYR A 117 9.20 7.05 -31.77
C TYR A 117 10.70 6.74 -31.83
N ASN A 118 11.14 6.03 -32.87
CA ASN A 118 12.54 5.61 -33.07
C ASN A 118 13.20 4.96 -31.84
N GLY A 119 12.43 4.23 -31.04
CA GLY A 119 12.94 3.55 -29.83
C GLY A 119 12.98 4.43 -28.58
N GLU A 120 12.71 5.73 -28.70
CA GLU A 120 12.59 6.67 -27.58
C GLU A 120 11.13 6.85 -27.15
N TYR A 121 10.94 7.25 -25.89
CA TYR A 121 9.63 7.47 -25.28
C TYR A 121 9.45 8.95 -24.94
N PHE A 122 8.30 9.49 -25.33
CA PHE A 122 7.98 10.91 -25.19
C PHE A 122 6.70 11.07 -24.39
N MET A 123 6.69 12.04 -23.47
CA MET A 123 5.50 12.34 -22.67
C MET A 123 4.39 12.94 -23.53
N ASP A 124 3.16 12.79 -23.04
CA ASP A 124 2.01 13.56 -23.51
C ASP A 124 2.33 15.06 -23.55
N GLY A 125 1.95 15.71 -24.66
CA GLY A 125 2.26 17.10 -24.97
C GLY A 125 3.66 17.35 -25.55
N PHE A 126 4.51 16.32 -25.69
CA PHE A 126 5.81 16.49 -26.33
C PHE A 126 5.65 16.82 -27.81
N ILE A 127 6.33 17.88 -28.25
CA ILE A 127 6.33 18.36 -29.63
C ILE A 127 7.61 17.93 -30.33
N ARG A 128 7.47 17.35 -31.52
CA ARG A 128 8.57 17.01 -32.43
C ARG A 128 8.36 17.67 -33.79
N THR A 129 9.45 17.93 -34.48
CA THR A 129 9.43 18.38 -35.87
C THR A 129 10.09 17.33 -36.75
N ASP A 130 9.41 16.91 -37.81
CA ASP A 130 9.92 15.93 -38.77
C ASP A 130 9.45 16.26 -40.18
N ASN A 131 10.40 16.32 -41.13
CA ASN A 131 10.15 16.71 -42.52
C ASN A 131 9.27 17.97 -42.65
N CYS A 132 9.58 19.02 -41.88
CA CYS A 132 8.83 20.28 -41.83
C CYS A 132 7.38 20.19 -41.30
N ASN A 133 6.96 19.03 -40.78
CA ASN A 133 5.68 18.88 -40.10
C ASN A 133 5.91 18.84 -38.59
N LEU A 134 4.97 19.41 -37.84
CA LEU A 134 4.99 19.42 -36.39
C LEU A 134 4.03 18.35 -35.88
N TYR A 135 4.47 17.55 -34.91
CA TYR A 135 3.66 16.51 -34.30
C TYR A 135 3.67 16.64 -32.80
N THR A 136 2.51 16.45 -32.19
CA THR A 136 2.34 16.50 -30.75
C THR A 136 1.95 15.11 -30.25
N CYS A 137 2.63 14.65 -29.20
CA CYS A 137 2.26 13.41 -28.55
C CYS A 137 0.95 13.61 -27.79
N VAL A 138 -0.08 12.88 -28.16
CA VAL A 138 -1.40 12.93 -27.51
C VAL A 138 -1.85 11.50 -27.24
N LYS A 139 -2.01 11.16 -25.97
CA LYS A 139 -2.56 9.85 -25.51
C LYS A 139 -1.89 8.64 -26.18
N GLY A 140 -0.57 8.70 -26.31
CA GLY A 140 0.24 7.61 -26.84
C GLY A 140 0.43 7.59 -28.37
N ILE A 141 -0.10 8.57 -29.10
CA ILE A 141 0.04 8.69 -30.55
C ILE A 141 0.59 10.08 -30.91
N PHE A 142 1.48 10.16 -31.90
CA PHE A 142 1.89 11.44 -32.47
C PHE A 142 0.85 11.91 -33.48
N GLU A 143 0.15 12.99 -33.15
CA GLU A 143 -0.80 13.67 -34.04
C GLU A 143 -0.09 14.82 -34.75
N GLN A 144 -0.27 14.93 -36.07
CA GLN A 144 0.26 16.06 -36.82
C GLN A 144 -0.57 17.30 -36.54
N GLU A 145 0.08 18.42 -36.21
CA GLU A 145 -0.60 19.71 -36.14
C GLU A 145 -0.90 20.20 -37.56
N ILE A 146 -2.18 20.55 -37.79
CA ILE A 146 -2.72 21.03 -39.08
C ILE A 146 -2.60 22.55 -39.16
#